data_AF-L9XQQ5-F1
#
_entry.id   AF-L9XQQ5-F1
#
_cell.length_a   1.000
_cell.length_b   1.000
_cell.length_c   1.000
_cell.angle_alpha   90.00
_cell.angle_beta   90.00
_cell.angle_gamma   90.00
#
_symmetry.space_group_name_H-M   'P 1'
#
loop_
_entity.id
_entity.type
_entity.pdbx_description
1 polymer ?
#
loop_
_entity_poly.entity_id
_entity_poly.type
_entity_poly.pdbx_seq_one_letter_code
_entity_poly.pdbx_strand_id
1 'polypeptide(L)'
;RDGKQWIDDLEARERDRTGIDSLKVGYNSVHGYYIEVTNPNLESVPDDYQRRQTLKNSERFVTPELKEREDQIVGAEERADEREYELFCDVRREIADEVERVQGLADALATLDALVSLATAAAQYDYCRPEILERDGSQTLEIEGGRHPVVERTQESFVPNDARFASDRRLAVITGPNMSGKSTYMRQVAQIVLLAQVGSFVPASAARLTPVDRIFTRVGASDDIAGGRSTFMVEMDELATILREADEHSLVLLDEVGRGTSTADGMAIAQAITEHLHDQVGATTLFATHHHPLTELADDLAAAFTLHFDVDQEDGEVVFHHEITPGAATGSYGVEVATAAGVPENVVERSRELVAASDDDESTTDSSEDTDADAAPEPNEVTQSPATADGGDVPTDVAAELRALDLAHLTPVEALTELDRLKQLLEE
;
A
#
# COMPACT_ATOMS: atom_id res chain seq x y z
N ARG A 1 15.45 -38.35 -48.42
CA ARG A 1 16.26 -39.55 -48.11
C ARG A 1 17.10 -39.96 -49.33
N ASP A 2 16.50 -40.08 -50.51
CA ASP A 2 17.21 -40.44 -51.76
C ASP A 2 18.28 -39.42 -52.20
N GLY A 3 18.10 -38.13 -51.93
CA GLY A 3 19.09 -37.10 -52.27
C GLY A 3 20.42 -37.26 -51.52
N LYS A 4 20.38 -37.56 -50.22
CA LYS A 4 21.57 -37.73 -49.39
C LYS A 4 22.32 -39.03 -49.71
N GLN A 5 21.58 -40.11 -49.94
CA GLN A 5 22.14 -41.38 -50.38
C GLN A 5 22.82 -41.26 -51.75
N TRP A 6 22.25 -40.46 -52.66
CA TRP A 6 22.88 -40.21 -53.96
C TRP A 6 24.20 -39.42 -53.85
N ILE A 7 24.33 -38.51 -52.88
CA ILE A 7 25.58 -37.80 -52.60
C ILE A 7 26.66 -38.77 -52.10
N ASP A 8 26.27 -39.68 -51.19
CA ASP A 8 27.17 -40.74 -50.70
C ASP A 8 27.61 -41.68 -51.83
N ASP A 9 26.68 -42.05 -52.73
CA ASP A 9 26.96 -42.87 -53.91
C ASP A 9 27.79 -42.13 -54.97
N LEU A 10 27.67 -40.79 -55.07
CA LEU A 10 28.47 -39.97 -55.97
C LEU A 10 29.94 -39.97 -55.53
N GLU A 11 30.21 -39.86 -54.22
CA GLU A 11 31.58 -39.91 -53.71
C GLU A 11 32.29 -41.21 -54.09
N ALA A 12 31.63 -42.35 -53.91
CA ALA A 12 32.18 -43.66 -54.29
C ALA A 12 32.41 -43.76 -55.81
N ARG A 13 31.41 -43.36 -56.61
CA ARG A 13 31.51 -43.40 -58.08
C ARG A 13 32.64 -42.52 -58.61
N GLU A 14 32.81 -41.31 -58.08
CA GLU A 14 33.83 -40.40 -58.55
C GLU A 14 35.24 -40.81 -58.07
N ARG A 15 35.38 -41.44 -56.89
CA ARG A 15 36.65 -42.11 -56.50
C ARG A 15 37.04 -43.20 -57.49
N ASP A 16 36.11 -44.10 -57.82
CA ASP A 16 36.36 -45.20 -58.76
C ASP A 16 36.67 -44.69 -60.18
N ARG A 17 35.97 -43.63 -60.62
CA ARG A 17 36.14 -43.02 -61.94
C ARG A 17 37.47 -42.30 -62.11
N THR A 18 37.91 -41.57 -61.08
CA THR A 18 39.11 -40.72 -61.13
C THR A 18 40.37 -41.41 -60.62
N GLY A 19 40.22 -42.49 -59.84
CA GLY A 19 41.32 -43.15 -59.13
C GLY A 19 41.86 -42.34 -57.94
N ILE A 20 41.11 -41.32 -57.49
CA ILE A 20 41.52 -40.41 -56.41
C ILE A 20 40.89 -40.86 -55.09
N ASP A 21 41.57 -41.74 -54.33
CA ASP A 21 41.08 -42.23 -53.04
C ASP A 21 40.77 -41.12 -52.01
N SER A 22 41.49 -39.98 -52.11
CA SER A 22 41.33 -38.84 -51.21
C SER A 22 40.16 -37.91 -51.55
N LEU A 23 39.45 -38.14 -52.67
CA LEU A 23 38.31 -37.33 -53.11
C LEU A 23 37.18 -37.39 -52.08
N LYS A 24 36.58 -36.24 -51.77
CA LYS A 24 35.44 -36.15 -50.83
C LYS A 24 34.33 -35.28 -51.39
N VAL A 25 33.09 -35.66 -51.18
CA VAL A 25 31.94 -34.81 -51.46
C VAL A 25 31.49 -34.14 -50.16
N GLY A 26 31.51 -32.81 -50.14
CA GLY A 26 31.17 -32.01 -48.97
C GLY A 26 30.06 -31.01 -49.28
N TYR A 27 29.52 -30.39 -48.23
CA TYR A 27 28.56 -29.29 -48.32
C TYR A 27 29.07 -28.07 -47.55
N ASN A 28 28.79 -26.87 -48.06
CA ASN A 28 29.02 -25.60 -47.39
C ASN A 28 27.80 -24.71 -47.59
N SER A 29 27.35 -24.03 -46.53
CA SER A 29 26.21 -23.10 -46.57
C SER A 29 26.37 -21.94 -47.57
N VAL A 30 27.59 -21.57 -47.96
CA VAL A 30 27.85 -20.45 -48.89
C VAL A 30 28.00 -20.93 -50.34
N HIS A 31 28.56 -22.11 -50.57
CA HIS A 31 28.96 -22.59 -51.90
C HIS A 31 28.33 -23.93 -52.28
N GLY A 32 27.40 -24.44 -51.49
CA GLY A 32 26.67 -25.64 -51.85
C GLY A 32 27.44 -26.94 -51.67
N TYR A 33 26.98 -27.97 -52.39
CA TYR A 33 27.73 -29.22 -52.50
C TYR A 33 28.96 -29.05 -53.42
N TYR A 34 30.05 -29.71 -53.06
CA TYR A 34 31.31 -29.66 -53.80
C TYR A 34 32.05 -30.99 -53.75
N ILE A 35 32.89 -31.21 -54.75
CA ILE A 35 33.87 -32.30 -54.78
C ILE A 35 35.24 -31.70 -54.43
N GLU A 36 35.84 -32.16 -53.35
CA GLU A 36 37.15 -31.70 -52.88
C GLU A 36 38.25 -32.67 -53.30
N VAL A 37 39.27 -32.15 -53.98
CA VAL A 37 40.44 -32.90 -54.45
C VAL A 37 41.71 -32.25 -53.90
N THR A 38 42.61 -33.07 -53.34
CA THR A 38 43.88 -32.60 -52.77
C THR A 38 44.87 -32.19 -53.84
N ASN A 39 45.72 -31.18 -53.56
CA ASN A 39 46.70 -30.62 -54.52
C ASN A 39 47.50 -31.65 -55.35
N PRO A 40 48.01 -32.77 -54.79
CA PRO A 40 48.78 -33.76 -55.56
C PRO A 40 47.98 -34.46 -56.67
N ASN A 41 46.66 -34.45 -56.60
CA ASN A 41 45.77 -35.20 -57.49
C ASN A 41 45.06 -34.28 -58.51
N LEU A 42 45.43 -33.00 -58.58
CA LEU A 42 44.78 -32.02 -59.47
C LEU A 42 44.97 -32.34 -60.95
N GLU A 43 46.08 -32.96 -61.34
CA GLU A 43 46.33 -33.39 -62.71
C GLU A 43 45.42 -34.55 -63.15
N SER A 44 44.81 -35.24 -62.19
CA SER A 44 43.87 -36.35 -62.42
C SER A 44 42.41 -35.91 -62.41
N VAL A 45 42.13 -34.61 -62.24
CA VAL A 45 40.77 -34.06 -62.25
C VAL A 45 40.24 -34.03 -63.69
N PRO A 46 39.06 -34.61 -63.97
CA PRO A 46 38.45 -34.58 -65.30
C PRO A 46 38.07 -33.17 -65.79
N ASP A 47 38.02 -32.99 -67.11
CA ASP A 47 37.69 -31.69 -67.73
C ASP A 47 36.23 -31.22 -67.46
N ASP A 48 35.32 -32.14 -67.12
CA ASP A 48 33.93 -31.81 -66.78
C ASP A 48 33.75 -31.20 -65.39
N TYR A 49 34.83 -31.14 -64.59
CA TYR A 49 34.82 -30.54 -63.27
C TYR A 49 35.04 -29.02 -63.37
N GLN A 50 34.06 -28.26 -62.89
CA GLN A 50 34.15 -26.81 -62.85
C GLN A 50 34.68 -26.37 -61.49
N ARG A 51 35.86 -25.74 -61.47
CA ARG A 51 36.46 -25.25 -60.22
C ARG A 51 35.61 -24.15 -59.60
N ARG A 52 35.22 -24.33 -58.34
CA ARG A 52 34.47 -23.33 -57.54
C ARG A 52 35.33 -22.59 -56.54
N GLN A 53 36.27 -23.25 -55.86
CA GLN A 53 37.03 -22.64 -54.78
C GLN A 53 38.41 -23.27 -54.65
N THR A 54 39.45 -22.46 -54.47
CA THR A 54 40.81 -22.92 -54.17
C THR A 54 41.10 -22.76 -52.68
N LEU A 55 41.54 -23.83 -52.02
CA LEU A 55 41.98 -23.83 -50.62
C LEU A 55 43.50 -24.03 -50.56
N LYS A 56 44.06 -23.91 -49.35
CA LYS A 56 45.52 -24.00 -49.14
C LYS A 56 46.11 -25.36 -49.59
N ASN A 57 45.36 -26.45 -49.42
CA ASN A 57 45.83 -27.83 -49.65
C ASN A 57 44.92 -28.65 -50.59
N SER A 58 43.83 -28.06 -51.09
CA SER A 58 42.84 -28.72 -51.93
C SER A 58 42.14 -27.72 -52.84
N GLU A 59 41.54 -28.20 -53.92
CA GLU A 59 40.61 -27.43 -54.74
C GLU A 59 39.23 -28.09 -54.70
N ARG A 60 38.19 -27.26 -54.76
CA ARG A 60 36.79 -27.66 -54.77
C ARG A 60 36.19 -27.44 -56.15
N PHE A 61 35.49 -28.45 -56.63
CA PHE A 61 34.88 -28.52 -57.94
C PHE A 61 33.38 -28.82 -57.84
N VAL A 62 32.66 -28.53 -58.92
CA VAL A 62 31.26 -28.93 -59.11
C VAL A 62 31.13 -29.55 -60.50
N THR A 63 30.39 -30.65 -60.60
CA THR A 63 29.99 -31.22 -61.90
C THR A 63 28.59 -30.75 -62.27
N PRO A 64 28.22 -30.74 -63.56
CA PRO A 64 26.85 -30.43 -63.98
C PRO A 64 25.81 -31.31 -63.28
N GLU A 65 26.10 -32.61 -63.12
CA GLU A 65 25.24 -33.59 -62.43
C GLU A 65 25.07 -33.25 -60.93
N LEU A 66 26.16 -32.87 -60.24
CA LEU A 66 26.10 -32.48 -58.83
C LEU A 66 25.30 -31.19 -58.64
N LYS A 67 25.46 -30.21 -59.54
CA LYS A 67 24.72 -28.95 -59.48
C LYS A 67 23.22 -29.18 -59.69
N GLU A 68 22.83 -29.99 -60.68
CA GLU A 68 21.42 -30.32 -60.91
C GLU A 68 20.79 -31.01 -59.70
N ARG A 69 21.52 -31.93 -59.06
CA ARG A 69 21.02 -32.59 -57.85
C ARG A 69 20.95 -31.64 -56.66
N GLU A 70 21.93 -30.76 -56.49
CA GLU A 70 21.90 -29.70 -55.49
C GLU A 70 20.63 -28.85 -55.62
N ASP A 71 20.35 -28.34 -56.83
CA ASP A 71 19.16 -27.52 -57.10
C ASP A 71 17.85 -28.30 -56.78
N GLN A 72 17.82 -29.60 -57.08
CA GLN A 72 16.68 -30.47 -56.72
C GLN A 72 16.53 -30.67 -55.20
N ILE A 73 17.63 -30.81 -54.46
CA ILE A 73 17.62 -30.97 -53.00
C ILE A 73 17.16 -29.68 -52.34
N VAL A 74 17.77 -28.55 -52.69
CA VAL A 74 17.42 -27.23 -52.15
C VAL A 74 15.96 -26.90 -52.44
N GLY A 75 15.51 -27.05 -53.69
CA GLY A 75 14.11 -26.80 -54.04
C GLY A 75 13.12 -27.81 -53.42
N ALA A 76 13.57 -28.98 -52.98
CA ALA A 76 12.73 -29.91 -52.20
C ALA A 76 12.68 -29.53 -50.72
N GLU A 77 13.77 -29.03 -50.14
CA GLU A 77 13.83 -28.50 -48.78
C GLU A 77 12.97 -27.25 -48.65
N GLU A 78 13.09 -26.28 -49.56
CA GLU A 78 12.24 -25.07 -49.57
C GLU A 78 10.75 -25.41 -49.63
N ARG A 79 10.36 -26.34 -50.51
CA ARG A 79 8.96 -26.81 -50.59
C ARG A 79 8.51 -27.57 -49.34
N ALA A 80 9.42 -28.25 -48.65
CA ALA A 80 9.11 -28.93 -47.40
C ALA A 80 8.86 -27.91 -46.28
N ASP A 81 9.71 -26.89 -46.17
CA ASP A 81 9.58 -25.80 -45.19
C ASP A 81 8.30 -24.97 -45.43
N GLU A 82 8.02 -24.61 -46.69
CA GLU A 82 6.76 -23.95 -47.07
C GLU A 82 5.55 -24.79 -46.66
N ARG A 83 5.59 -26.10 -46.94
CA ARG A 83 4.50 -27.00 -46.60
C ARG A 83 4.33 -27.18 -45.10
N GLU A 84 5.43 -27.23 -44.34
CA GLU A 84 5.41 -27.29 -42.88
C GLU A 84 4.78 -26.02 -42.30
N TYR A 85 5.15 -24.84 -42.82
CA TYR A 85 4.59 -23.58 -42.36
C TYR A 85 3.09 -23.47 -42.68
N GLU A 86 2.66 -23.90 -43.87
CA GLU A 86 1.24 -23.99 -44.21
C GLU A 86 0.46 -24.86 -43.20
N LEU A 87 0.97 -26.07 -42.92
CA LEU A 87 0.35 -27.00 -41.96
C LEU A 87 0.32 -26.42 -40.54
N PHE A 88 1.38 -25.73 -40.12
CA PHE A 88 1.41 -25.02 -38.84
C PHE A 88 0.35 -23.90 -38.77
N CYS A 89 0.22 -23.12 -39.84
CA CYS A 89 -0.83 -22.10 -39.93
C CYS A 89 -2.23 -22.71 -39.91
N ASP A 90 -2.44 -23.87 -40.54
CA ASP A 90 -3.72 -24.59 -40.50
C ASP A 90 -4.07 -25.01 -39.07
N VAL A 91 -3.12 -25.60 -38.33
CA VAL A 91 -3.30 -25.93 -36.90
C VAL A 91 -3.62 -24.69 -36.07
N ARG A 92 -2.94 -23.56 -36.32
CA ARG A 92 -3.23 -22.31 -35.61
C ARG A 92 -4.66 -21.81 -35.86
N ARG A 93 -5.17 -21.95 -37.09
CA ARG A 93 -6.54 -21.56 -37.42
C ARG A 93 -7.56 -22.49 -36.75
N GLU A 94 -7.31 -23.80 -36.77
CA GLU A 94 -8.15 -24.78 -36.07
C GLU A 94 -8.25 -24.49 -34.57
N ILE A 95 -7.12 -24.14 -33.92
CA ILE A 95 -7.13 -23.73 -32.51
C ILE A 95 -7.82 -22.37 -32.32
N ALA A 96 -7.67 -21.44 -33.26
CA ALA A 96 -8.30 -20.12 -33.19
C ALA A 96 -9.83 -20.21 -33.24
N ASP A 97 -10.37 -21.17 -33.98
CA ASP A 97 -11.83 -21.44 -34.04
C ASP A 97 -12.37 -21.94 -32.68
N GLU A 98 -11.50 -22.44 -31.81
CA GLU A 98 -11.83 -22.96 -30.47
C GLU A 98 -11.57 -21.95 -29.34
N VAL A 99 -11.26 -20.69 -29.66
CA VAL A 99 -10.87 -19.66 -28.66
C VAL A 99 -11.93 -19.48 -27.58
N GLU A 100 -13.22 -19.42 -27.94
CA GLU A 100 -14.31 -19.24 -26.96
C GLU A 100 -14.36 -20.41 -25.96
N ARG A 101 -14.14 -21.64 -26.44
CA ARG A 101 -14.11 -22.84 -25.57
C ARG A 101 -12.91 -22.80 -24.63
N VAL A 102 -11.74 -22.39 -25.12
CA VAL A 102 -10.52 -22.28 -24.31
C VAL A 102 -10.64 -21.17 -23.27
N GLN A 103 -11.19 -20.01 -23.63
CA GLN A 103 -11.45 -18.91 -22.70
C GLN A 103 -12.47 -19.31 -21.62
N GLY A 104 -13.57 -19.97 -22.00
CA GLY A 104 -14.55 -20.47 -21.03
C GLY A 104 -13.95 -21.52 -20.07
N LEU A 105 -13.03 -22.37 -20.54
CA LEU A 105 -12.29 -23.28 -19.67
C LEU A 105 -11.36 -22.51 -18.72
N ALA A 106 -10.67 -21.47 -19.20
CA ALA A 106 -9.79 -20.65 -18.38
C ALA A 106 -10.57 -19.94 -17.26
N ASP A 107 -11.73 -19.37 -17.56
CA ASP A 107 -12.59 -18.70 -16.56
C ASP A 107 -13.10 -19.68 -15.48
N ALA A 108 -13.49 -20.90 -15.91
CA ALA A 108 -13.93 -21.95 -15.00
C ALA A 108 -12.78 -22.42 -14.07
N LEU A 109 -11.57 -22.61 -14.63
CA LEU A 109 -10.39 -22.97 -13.86
C LEU A 109 -9.95 -21.85 -12.91
N ALA A 110 -10.00 -20.59 -13.34
CA ALA A 110 -9.68 -19.44 -12.51
C ALA A 110 -10.65 -19.32 -11.32
N THR A 111 -11.95 -19.53 -11.56
CA THR A 111 -12.95 -19.56 -10.48
C THR A 111 -12.69 -20.69 -9.50
N LEU A 112 -12.38 -21.90 -9.99
CA LEU A 112 -12.05 -23.04 -9.16
C LEU A 112 -10.78 -22.78 -8.32
N ASP A 113 -9.74 -22.24 -8.94
CA ASP A 113 -8.45 -21.94 -8.29
C ASP A 113 -8.62 -20.90 -7.17
N ALA A 114 -9.39 -19.84 -7.42
CA ALA A 114 -9.72 -18.84 -6.41
C ALA A 114 -10.48 -19.44 -5.23
N LEU A 115 -11.53 -20.24 -5.50
CA LEU A 115 -12.32 -20.88 -4.43
C LEU A 115 -11.50 -21.89 -3.61
N VAL A 116 -10.65 -22.69 -4.26
CA VAL A 116 -9.74 -23.62 -3.59
C VAL A 116 -8.71 -22.87 -2.75
N SER A 117 -8.18 -21.74 -3.24
CA SER A 117 -7.24 -20.91 -2.50
C SER A 117 -7.87 -20.33 -1.22
N LEU A 118 -9.08 -19.79 -1.32
CA LEU A 118 -9.84 -19.28 -0.16
C LEU A 118 -10.14 -20.40 0.84
N ALA A 119 -10.60 -21.56 0.37
CA ALA A 119 -10.90 -22.71 1.24
C ALA A 119 -9.64 -23.28 1.92
N THR A 120 -8.51 -23.29 1.22
CA THR A 120 -7.22 -23.76 1.77
C THR A 120 -6.75 -22.84 2.89
N ALA A 121 -6.77 -21.52 2.67
CA ALA A 121 -6.43 -20.55 3.70
C ALA A 121 -7.36 -20.69 4.91
N ALA A 122 -8.67 -20.85 4.67
CA ALA A 122 -9.65 -21.02 5.73
C ALA A 122 -9.41 -22.26 6.59
N ALA A 123 -9.12 -23.40 5.96
CA ALA A 123 -8.84 -24.66 6.65
C ALA A 123 -7.49 -24.64 7.38
N GLN A 124 -6.50 -23.94 6.84
CA GLN A 124 -5.16 -23.86 7.43
C GLN A 124 -5.11 -22.91 8.65
N TYR A 125 -5.92 -21.86 8.65
CA TYR A 125 -5.87 -20.78 9.63
C TYR A 125 -7.12 -20.69 10.53
N ASP A 126 -7.93 -21.75 10.51
CA ASP A 126 -9.14 -21.89 11.33
C ASP A 126 -10.11 -20.72 11.16
N TYR A 127 -10.42 -20.36 9.90
CA TYR A 127 -11.40 -19.31 9.62
C TYR A 127 -12.83 -19.87 9.69
N CYS A 128 -13.77 -19.03 10.13
CA CYS A 128 -15.19 -19.39 10.17
C CYS A 128 -15.94 -18.87 8.95
N ARG A 129 -17.05 -19.52 8.60
CA ARG A 129 -17.94 -19.01 7.55
C ARG A 129 -18.76 -17.87 8.14
N PRO A 130 -18.70 -16.64 7.58
CA PRO A 130 -19.53 -15.54 8.07
C PRO A 130 -21.01 -15.77 7.70
N GLU A 131 -21.90 -15.32 8.56
CA GLU A 131 -23.33 -15.16 8.27
C GLU A 131 -23.55 -13.78 7.62
N ILE A 132 -23.90 -13.78 6.33
CA ILE A 132 -24.25 -12.54 5.61
C ILE A 132 -25.74 -12.27 5.79
N LEU A 133 -26.06 -11.11 6.36
CA LEU A 133 -27.44 -10.69 6.61
C LEU A 133 -28.00 -9.88 5.43
N GLU A 134 -29.31 -10.02 5.22
CA GLU A 134 -30.05 -9.17 4.29
C GLU A 134 -30.13 -7.73 4.84
N ARG A 135 -30.22 -6.76 3.93
CA ARG A 135 -30.41 -5.36 4.31
C ARG A 135 -31.88 -5.14 4.70
N ASP A 136 -32.14 -5.00 5.99
CA ASP A 136 -33.49 -4.78 6.54
C ASP A 136 -33.67 -3.41 7.22
N GLY A 137 -32.77 -2.47 6.91
CA GLY A 137 -32.74 -1.14 7.53
C GLY A 137 -31.91 -1.07 8.82
N SER A 138 -31.33 -2.20 9.27
CA SER A 138 -30.35 -2.22 10.35
C SER A 138 -28.97 -2.64 9.86
N GLN A 139 -27.93 -1.90 10.28
CA GLN A 139 -26.55 -2.36 10.15
C GLN A 139 -26.22 -3.23 11.35
N THR A 140 -25.74 -4.44 11.09
CA THR A 140 -25.22 -5.34 12.11
C THR A 140 -23.80 -5.73 11.72
N LEU A 141 -22.88 -5.66 12.67
CA LEU A 141 -21.53 -6.18 12.53
C LEU A 141 -21.12 -6.81 13.87
N GLU A 142 -21.19 -8.12 13.92
CA GLU A 142 -20.82 -8.94 15.07
C GLU A 142 -19.66 -9.84 14.68
N ILE A 143 -18.53 -9.68 15.38
CA ILE A 143 -17.33 -10.48 15.22
C ILE A 143 -16.97 -11.00 16.61
N GLU A 144 -16.87 -12.33 16.76
CA GLU A 144 -16.43 -12.98 17.99
C GLU A 144 -15.02 -13.52 17.80
N GLY A 145 -14.09 -13.09 18.66
CA GLY A 145 -12.69 -13.50 18.61
C GLY A 145 -12.02 -13.24 17.25
N GLY A 146 -12.20 -12.04 16.70
CA GLY A 146 -11.61 -11.63 15.43
C GLY A 146 -10.09 -11.53 15.52
N ARG A 147 -9.41 -11.86 14.42
CA ARG A 147 -7.95 -11.81 14.29
C ARG A 147 -7.56 -11.07 13.01
N HIS A 148 -6.43 -10.35 13.05
CA HIS A 148 -5.94 -9.66 11.86
C HIS A 148 -5.25 -10.69 10.93
N PRO A 149 -5.76 -10.94 9.70
CA PRO A 149 -5.32 -12.08 8.86
C PRO A 149 -3.85 -12.01 8.41
N VAL A 150 -3.26 -10.82 8.35
CA VAL A 150 -1.82 -10.64 8.07
C VAL A 150 -0.95 -10.69 9.33
N VAL A 151 -1.31 -9.95 10.39
CA VAL A 151 -0.48 -9.83 11.61
C VAL A 151 -0.45 -11.13 12.40
N GLU A 152 -1.56 -11.90 12.43
CA GLU A 152 -1.57 -13.21 13.10
C GLU A 152 -0.58 -14.21 12.50
N ARG A 153 -0.13 -13.96 11.26
CA ARG A 153 0.83 -14.80 10.55
C ARG A 153 2.28 -14.44 10.78
N THR A 154 2.54 -13.21 11.24
CA THR A 154 3.91 -12.68 11.44
C THR A 154 4.34 -12.69 12.90
N GLN A 155 3.39 -12.77 13.83
CA GLN A 155 3.64 -12.86 15.28
C GLN A 155 3.55 -14.30 15.77
N GLU A 156 4.20 -14.61 16.90
CA GLU A 156 4.13 -15.94 17.53
C GLU A 156 2.74 -16.24 18.09
N SER A 157 2.04 -15.21 18.55
CA SER A 157 0.67 -15.27 19.06
C SER A 157 -0.08 -13.99 18.70
N PHE A 158 -1.41 -14.09 18.58
CA PHE A 158 -2.29 -12.96 18.34
C PHE A 158 -3.47 -13.04 19.30
N VAL A 159 -3.80 -11.92 19.95
CA VAL A 159 -4.92 -11.83 20.90
C VAL A 159 -6.20 -11.53 20.12
N PRO A 160 -7.18 -12.45 20.10
CA PRO A 160 -8.42 -12.26 19.37
C PRO A 160 -9.31 -11.24 20.09
N ASN A 161 -10.02 -10.40 19.32
CA ASN A 161 -10.87 -9.32 19.86
C ASN A 161 -12.26 -9.33 19.22
N ASP A 162 -13.28 -9.11 20.05
CA ASP A 162 -14.67 -8.98 19.61
C ASP A 162 -14.91 -7.60 18.97
N ALA A 163 -15.88 -7.53 18.05
CA ALA A 163 -16.43 -6.27 17.57
C ALA A 163 -17.96 -6.39 17.45
N ARG A 164 -18.70 -5.43 18.02
CA ARG A 164 -20.16 -5.45 18.01
C ARG A 164 -20.69 -4.06 17.68
N PHE A 165 -21.29 -3.93 16.50
CA PHE A 165 -22.00 -2.76 16.06
C PHE A 165 -23.42 -3.13 15.66
N ALA A 166 -24.35 -2.31 16.12
CA ALA A 166 -25.78 -2.44 15.89
C ALA A 166 -26.38 -1.04 15.73
N SER A 167 -27.67 -0.95 15.44
CA SER A 167 -28.34 0.34 15.26
C SER A 167 -28.27 1.25 16.49
N ASP A 168 -28.14 0.73 17.70
CA ASP A 168 -27.98 1.48 18.95
C ASP A 168 -26.50 1.67 19.37
N ARG A 169 -25.55 1.14 18.59
CA ARG A 169 -24.11 1.18 18.87
C ARG A 169 -23.33 1.21 17.56
N ARG A 170 -23.27 2.38 16.93
CA ARG A 170 -22.68 2.55 15.59
C ARG A 170 -21.30 3.21 15.62
N LEU A 171 -20.98 3.98 16.65
CA LEU A 171 -19.72 4.72 16.74
C LEU A 171 -18.91 4.28 17.96
N ALA A 172 -17.75 3.68 17.72
CA ALA A 172 -16.80 3.31 18.77
C ALA A 172 -15.69 4.36 18.87
N VAL A 173 -15.59 5.04 20.01
CA VAL A 173 -14.41 5.85 20.35
C VAL A 173 -13.41 4.93 21.07
N ILE A 174 -12.24 4.75 20.47
CA ILE A 174 -11.22 3.80 20.89
C ILE A 174 -10.02 4.55 21.46
N THR A 175 -9.72 4.32 22.72
CA THR A 175 -8.59 4.93 23.42
C THR A 175 -7.56 3.91 23.87
N GLY A 176 -6.46 4.39 24.44
CA GLY A 176 -5.37 3.57 24.96
C GLY A 176 -4.01 4.01 24.43
N PRO A 177 -2.91 3.52 25.01
CA PRO A 177 -1.56 3.96 24.67
C PRO A 177 -1.17 3.68 23.22
N ASN A 178 -0.09 4.33 22.77
CA ASN A 178 0.51 3.97 21.49
C ASN A 178 1.05 2.53 21.56
N MET A 179 1.05 1.83 20.42
CA MET A 179 1.42 0.41 20.31
C MET A 179 0.47 -0.58 21.02
N SER A 180 -0.62 -0.13 21.65
CA SER A 180 -1.56 -1.01 22.35
C SER A 180 -2.38 -1.92 21.42
N GLY A 181 -2.52 -1.56 20.14
CA GLY A 181 -3.23 -2.36 19.14
C GLY A 181 -4.41 -1.66 18.44
N LYS A 182 -4.71 -0.40 18.78
CA LYS A 182 -5.83 0.39 18.19
C LYS A 182 -5.95 0.27 16.66
N SER A 183 -4.91 0.66 15.92
CA SER A 183 -4.92 0.62 14.45
C SER A 183 -5.00 -0.81 13.91
N THR A 184 -4.40 -1.79 14.59
CA THR A 184 -4.47 -3.21 14.22
C THR A 184 -5.89 -3.73 14.35
N TYR A 185 -6.58 -3.40 15.44
CA TYR A 185 -7.97 -3.78 15.67
C TYR A 185 -8.92 -3.16 14.64
N MET A 186 -8.79 -1.87 14.34
CA MET A 186 -9.62 -1.23 13.31
C MET A 186 -9.41 -1.89 11.94
N ARG A 187 -8.14 -2.06 11.52
CA ARG A 187 -7.80 -2.72 10.25
C ARG A 187 -8.27 -4.17 10.20
N GLN A 188 -8.22 -4.88 11.32
CA GLN A 188 -8.77 -6.23 11.45
C GLN A 188 -10.27 -6.25 11.13
N VAL A 189 -11.05 -5.37 11.75
CA VAL A 189 -12.51 -5.31 11.51
C VAL A 189 -12.80 -5.06 10.03
N ALA A 190 -12.13 -4.08 9.41
CA ALA A 190 -12.28 -3.80 7.98
C ALA A 190 -11.90 -4.99 7.08
N GLN A 191 -10.80 -5.69 7.39
CA GLN A 191 -10.36 -6.85 6.61
C GLN A 191 -11.31 -8.04 6.74
N ILE A 192 -11.90 -8.25 7.92
CA ILE A 192 -12.93 -9.29 8.13
C ILE A 192 -14.16 -8.99 7.27
N VAL A 193 -14.65 -7.74 7.28
CA VAL A 193 -15.78 -7.31 6.45
C VAL A 193 -15.47 -7.49 4.95
N LEU A 194 -14.28 -7.10 4.52
CA LEU A 194 -13.84 -7.25 3.13
C LEU A 194 -13.79 -8.72 2.70
N LEU A 195 -13.17 -9.60 3.51
CA LEU A 195 -13.07 -11.03 3.22
C LEU A 195 -14.46 -11.68 3.12
N ALA A 196 -15.38 -11.30 4.00
CA ALA A 196 -16.75 -11.78 3.96
C ALA A 196 -17.45 -11.39 2.64
N GLN A 197 -17.32 -10.13 2.21
CA GLN A 197 -17.92 -9.65 0.96
C GLN A 197 -17.24 -10.16 -0.33
N VAL A 198 -15.98 -10.61 -0.24
CA VAL A 198 -15.31 -11.35 -1.33
C VAL A 198 -15.84 -12.79 -1.44
N GLY A 199 -16.57 -13.28 -0.43
CA GLY A 199 -17.08 -14.66 -0.37
C GLY A 199 -16.13 -15.65 0.30
N SER A 200 -15.13 -15.15 1.04
CA SER A 200 -14.21 -15.96 1.83
C SER A 200 -14.79 -16.29 3.21
N PHE A 201 -14.21 -17.31 3.85
CA PHE A 201 -14.27 -17.46 5.30
C PHE A 201 -13.39 -16.37 5.95
N VAL A 202 -13.64 -16.06 7.22
CA VAL A 202 -13.02 -14.93 7.93
C VAL A 202 -12.26 -15.37 9.19
N PRO A 203 -11.19 -14.65 9.57
CA PRO A 203 -10.36 -14.93 10.75
C PRO A 203 -11.07 -14.58 12.06
N ALA A 204 -12.12 -15.33 12.42
CA ALA A 204 -12.90 -15.15 13.65
C ALA A 204 -13.43 -16.50 14.12
N SER A 205 -13.91 -16.57 15.37
CA SER A 205 -14.62 -17.75 15.87
C SER A 205 -16.07 -17.79 15.36
N ALA A 206 -16.71 -16.63 15.28
CA ALA A 206 -17.98 -16.41 14.59
C ALA A 206 -18.00 -14.99 14.01
N ALA A 207 -18.75 -14.80 12.92
CA ALA A 207 -18.98 -13.49 12.34
C ALA A 207 -20.36 -13.41 11.70
N ARG A 208 -21.07 -12.32 11.94
CA ARG A 208 -22.38 -12.02 11.38
C ARG A 208 -22.44 -10.56 10.98
N LEU A 209 -22.71 -10.27 9.72
CA LEU A 209 -22.66 -8.89 9.23
C LEU A 209 -23.63 -8.60 8.09
N THR A 210 -24.13 -7.37 8.08
CA THR A 210 -24.80 -6.77 6.93
C THR A 210 -23.74 -6.25 5.96
N PRO A 211 -23.83 -6.52 4.64
CA PRO A 211 -22.86 -5.99 3.67
C PRO A 211 -22.83 -4.46 3.66
N VAL A 212 -21.62 -3.90 3.72
CA VAL A 212 -21.36 -2.46 3.59
C VAL A 212 -21.14 -2.09 2.12
N ASP A 213 -21.53 -0.87 1.75
CA ASP A 213 -21.32 -0.35 0.40
C ASP A 213 -19.89 0.13 0.20
N ARG A 214 -19.29 0.75 1.23
CA ARG A 214 -17.95 1.33 1.18
C ARG A 214 -17.23 1.17 2.52
N ILE A 215 -15.92 0.99 2.44
CA ILE A 215 -15.01 1.06 3.58
C ILE A 215 -14.14 2.30 3.40
N PHE A 216 -14.27 3.25 4.31
CA PHE A 216 -13.49 4.47 4.35
C PHE A 216 -12.40 4.35 5.41
N THR A 217 -11.20 4.79 5.08
CA THR A 217 -10.06 4.72 6.00
C THR A 217 -9.28 6.01 6.00
N ARG A 218 -9.15 6.62 7.17
CA ARG A 218 -8.14 7.62 7.48
C ARG A 218 -7.22 7.01 8.52
N VAL A 219 -6.27 6.17 8.08
CA VAL A 219 -5.37 5.40 8.96
C VAL A 219 -3.92 5.62 8.55
N GLY A 220 -3.40 6.81 8.88
CA GLY A 220 -2.01 7.22 8.64
C GLY A 220 -1.62 7.38 7.16
N ALA A 221 -1.23 8.58 6.76
CA ALA A 221 -0.54 8.78 5.48
C ALA A 221 0.96 8.53 5.68
N SER A 222 1.58 7.73 4.81
CA SER A 222 3.03 7.84 4.62
C SER A 222 3.33 9.20 4.01
N ASP A 223 4.24 9.97 4.62
CA ASP A 223 4.54 11.36 4.23
C ASP A 223 4.72 11.52 2.71
N ASP A 224 3.85 12.32 2.08
CA ASP A 224 4.07 12.80 0.71
C ASP A 224 4.87 14.11 0.76
N ILE A 225 6.17 13.98 1.01
CA ILE A 225 7.12 15.10 0.96
C ILE A 225 7.27 15.63 -0.48
N ALA A 226 6.88 14.86 -1.50
CA ALA A 226 7.07 15.20 -2.91
C ALA A 226 5.97 16.12 -3.49
N GLY A 227 4.76 16.11 -2.91
CA GLY A 227 3.59 16.83 -3.43
C GLY A 227 3.43 18.30 -3.05
N GLY A 228 4.24 18.84 -2.13
CA GLY A 228 4.18 20.25 -1.71
C GLY A 228 2.91 20.65 -0.94
N ARG A 229 2.12 19.69 -0.46
CA ARG A 229 0.95 19.90 0.41
C ARG A 229 1.32 19.57 1.87
N SER A 230 0.79 20.33 2.82
CA SER A 230 0.92 20.00 4.25
C SER A 230 0.22 18.66 4.54
N THR A 231 0.82 17.82 5.39
CA THR A 231 0.24 16.55 5.83
C THR A 231 -1.16 16.73 6.42
N PHE A 232 -1.38 17.84 7.14
CA PHE A 232 -2.69 18.20 7.67
C PHE A 232 -3.71 18.53 6.56
N MET A 233 -3.28 19.16 5.47
CA MET A 233 -4.19 19.47 4.35
C MET A 233 -4.63 18.21 3.61
N VAL A 234 -3.74 17.24 3.43
CA VAL A 234 -4.08 15.93 2.85
C VAL A 234 -5.07 15.19 3.75
N GLU A 235 -4.83 15.21 5.06
CA GLU A 235 -5.77 14.66 6.05
C GLU A 235 -7.16 15.29 5.98
N MET A 236 -7.24 16.61 5.86
CA MET A 236 -8.52 17.31 5.73
C MET A 236 -9.24 16.99 4.40
N ASP A 237 -8.51 16.78 3.31
CA ASP A 237 -9.09 16.39 2.01
C ASP A 237 -9.64 14.94 2.03
N GLU A 238 -8.90 14.04 2.67
CA GLU A 238 -9.35 12.67 2.94
C GLU A 238 -10.64 12.69 3.78
N LEU A 239 -10.65 13.41 4.90
CA LEU A 239 -11.82 13.54 5.77
C LEU A 239 -13.00 14.18 5.06
N ALA A 240 -12.78 15.26 4.28
CA ALA A 240 -13.84 15.89 3.50
C ALA A 240 -14.48 14.92 2.49
N THR A 241 -13.69 13.98 1.95
CA THR A 241 -14.21 12.93 1.07
C THR A 241 -15.03 11.91 1.84
N ILE A 242 -14.53 11.44 2.99
CA ILE A 242 -15.28 10.52 3.87
C ILE A 242 -16.63 11.14 4.26
N LEU A 243 -16.64 12.37 4.76
CA LEU A 243 -17.88 13.02 5.24
C LEU A 243 -18.90 13.28 4.12
N ARG A 244 -18.43 13.46 2.88
CA ARG A 244 -19.30 13.73 1.72
C ARG A 244 -19.91 12.46 1.13
N GLU A 245 -19.20 11.34 1.23
CA GLU A 245 -19.52 10.12 0.51
C GLU A 245 -19.97 8.97 1.40
N ALA A 246 -19.68 9.00 2.69
CA ALA A 246 -20.17 8.03 3.63
C ALA A 246 -21.67 8.18 3.83
N ASP A 247 -22.31 7.04 4.08
CA ASP A 247 -23.73 6.89 4.38
C ASP A 247 -23.93 5.86 5.50
N GLU A 248 -25.18 5.62 5.88
CA GLU A 248 -25.55 4.63 6.90
C GLU A 248 -25.16 3.18 6.54
N HIS A 249 -24.69 2.90 5.32
CA HIS A 249 -24.21 1.59 4.86
C HIS A 249 -22.69 1.53 4.72
N SER A 250 -21.99 2.52 5.27
CA SER A 250 -20.54 2.64 5.21
C SER A 250 -19.88 2.18 6.51
N LEU A 251 -18.68 1.63 6.37
CA LEU A 251 -17.74 1.39 7.48
C LEU A 251 -16.64 2.45 7.43
N VAL A 252 -16.49 3.22 8.50
CA VAL A 252 -15.54 4.34 8.59
C VAL A 252 -14.49 4.06 9.66
N LEU A 253 -13.21 4.14 9.31
CA LEU A 253 -12.08 4.00 10.22
C LEU A 253 -11.33 5.33 10.29
N LEU A 254 -11.26 5.92 11.47
CA LEU A 254 -10.52 7.15 11.75
C LEU A 254 -9.42 6.88 12.78
N ASP A 255 -8.19 7.25 12.47
CA ASP A 255 -7.02 7.07 13.33
C ASP A 255 -6.33 8.41 13.57
N GLU A 256 -6.33 8.87 14.82
CA GLU A 256 -5.63 10.08 15.29
C GLU A 256 -5.92 11.36 14.49
N VAL A 257 -7.18 11.55 14.07
CA VAL A 257 -7.63 12.77 13.39
C VAL A 257 -7.37 14.02 14.24
N GLY A 258 -6.81 15.07 13.64
CA GLY A 258 -6.56 16.35 14.29
C GLY A 258 -5.16 16.50 14.88
N ARG A 259 -4.27 15.50 14.73
CA ARG A 259 -2.92 15.54 15.29
C ARG A 259 -1.97 16.56 14.65
N GLY A 260 -2.25 16.97 13.41
CA GLY A 260 -1.41 17.90 12.64
C GLY A 260 -1.63 19.40 12.90
N THR A 261 -2.43 19.77 13.90
CA THR A 261 -2.80 21.16 14.23
C THR A 261 -2.70 21.43 15.75
N SER A 262 -3.13 22.62 16.20
CA SER A 262 -3.21 22.94 17.63
C SER A 262 -4.12 21.94 18.36
N THR A 263 -3.81 21.62 19.63
CA THR A 263 -4.60 20.64 20.40
C THR A 263 -6.07 21.03 20.50
N ALA A 264 -6.35 22.33 20.64
CA ALA A 264 -7.70 22.87 20.70
C ALA A 264 -8.45 22.71 19.36
N ASP A 265 -7.81 23.07 18.24
CA ASP A 265 -8.43 22.91 16.91
C ASP A 265 -8.60 21.43 16.55
N GLY A 266 -7.61 20.59 16.88
CA GLY A 266 -7.64 19.16 16.64
C GLY A 266 -8.80 18.49 17.37
N MET A 267 -8.97 18.80 18.65
CA MET A 267 -10.10 18.33 19.46
C MET A 267 -11.44 18.82 18.89
N ALA A 268 -11.56 20.10 18.56
CA ALA A 268 -12.80 20.68 18.02
C ALA A 268 -13.19 20.03 16.68
N ILE A 269 -12.23 19.78 15.80
CA ILE A 269 -12.45 19.08 14.53
C ILE A 269 -12.86 17.62 14.78
N ALA A 270 -12.16 16.91 15.66
CA ALA A 270 -12.46 15.52 16.00
C ALA A 270 -13.88 15.36 16.58
N GLN A 271 -14.28 16.27 17.47
CA GLN A 271 -15.64 16.34 18.01
C GLN A 271 -16.67 16.60 16.91
N ALA A 272 -16.50 17.65 16.11
CA ALA A 272 -17.45 17.98 15.05
C ALA A 272 -17.62 16.86 14.02
N ILE A 273 -16.53 16.14 13.71
CA ILE A 273 -16.56 14.95 12.84
C ILE A 273 -17.35 13.81 13.49
N THR A 274 -17.11 13.56 14.77
CA THR A 274 -17.79 12.51 15.54
C THR A 274 -19.29 12.76 15.58
N GLU A 275 -19.70 13.99 15.92
CA GLU A 275 -21.10 14.42 15.91
C GLU A 275 -21.73 14.29 14.51
N HIS A 276 -21.03 14.73 13.46
CA HIS A 276 -21.54 14.63 12.09
C HIS A 276 -21.74 13.17 11.64
N LEU A 277 -20.75 12.30 11.90
CA LEU A 277 -20.85 10.87 11.57
C LEU A 277 -21.97 10.18 12.36
N HIS A 278 -22.19 10.59 13.61
CA HIS A 278 -23.23 10.05 14.46
C HIS A 278 -24.65 10.53 14.07
N ASP A 279 -24.85 11.85 13.99
CA ASP A 279 -26.17 12.49 13.87
C ASP A 279 -26.68 12.56 12.43
N GLN A 280 -25.78 12.80 11.46
CA GLN A 280 -26.16 13.09 10.08
C GLN A 280 -25.92 11.90 9.16
N VAL A 281 -24.78 11.23 9.29
CA VAL A 281 -24.40 10.12 8.39
C VAL A 281 -24.96 8.79 8.87
N GLY A 282 -24.82 8.48 10.16
CA GLY A 282 -25.27 7.22 10.74
C GLY A 282 -24.40 6.00 10.38
N ALA A 283 -23.17 6.21 9.90
CA ALA A 283 -22.25 5.16 9.49
C ALA A 283 -21.70 4.35 10.68
N THR A 284 -21.36 3.08 10.44
CA THR A 284 -20.58 2.28 11.41
C THR A 284 -19.16 2.83 11.45
N THR A 285 -18.73 3.35 12.61
CA THR A 285 -17.50 4.13 12.74
C THR A 285 -16.62 3.59 13.86
N LEU A 286 -15.34 3.35 13.56
CA LEU A 286 -14.29 3.12 14.55
C LEU A 286 -13.36 4.32 14.55
N PHE A 287 -13.27 5.02 15.67
CA PHE A 287 -12.43 6.20 15.82
C PHE A 287 -11.41 5.98 16.93
N ALA A 288 -10.16 5.66 16.54
CA ALA A 288 -9.04 5.67 17.47
C ALA A 288 -8.54 7.10 17.70
N THR A 289 -8.47 7.50 18.97
CA THR A 289 -8.08 8.86 19.37
C THR A 289 -7.16 8.85 20.58
N HIS A 290 -6.41 9.95 20.73
CA HIS A 290 -5.67 10.29 21.95
C HIS A 290 -6.36 11.40 22.74
N HIS A 291 -7.47 11.95 22.23
CA HIS A 291 -8.24 12.98 22.90
C HIS A 291 -9.21 12.34 23.90
N HIS A 292 -8.86 12.35 25.17
CA HIS A 292 -9.72 11.87 26.25
C HIS A 292 -11.09 12.57 26.33
N PRO A 293 -11.22 13.89 26.09
CA PRO A 293 -12.55 14.52 26.13
C PRO A 293 -13.54 13.95 25.09
N LEU A 294 -13.05 13.26 24.04
CA LEU A 294 -13.92 12.58 23.08
C LEU A 294 -14.60 11.33 23.66
N THR A 295 -14.07 10.76 24.75
CA THR A 295 -14.74 9.66 25.45
C THR A 295 -15.93 10.15 26.25
N GLU A 296 -15.86 11.36 26.82
CA GLU A 296 -16.98 11.99 27.53
C GLU A 296 -18.09 12.36 26.54
N LEU A 297 -17.73 12.92 25.38
CA LEU A 297 -18.70 13.18 24.30
C LEU A 297 -19.45 11.91 23.88
N ALA A 298 -18.77 10.76 23.85
CA ALA A 298 -19.40 9.50 23.46
C ALA A 298 -20.51 9.06 24.44
N ASP A 299 -20.44 9.47 25.71
CA ASP A 299 -21.48 9.18 26.70
C ASP A 299 -22.76 10.00 26.46
N ASP A 300 -22.65 11.16 25.82
CA ASP A 300 -23.78 12.03 25.45
C ASP A 300 -24.46 11.64 24.13
N LEU A 301 -23.82 10.79 23.32
CA LEU A 301 -24.30 10.38 22.00
C LEU A 301 -24.98 9.01 22.05
N ALA A 302 -26.27 8.97 21.71
CA ALA A 302 -27.13 7.80 21.93
C ALA A 302 -26.68 6.49 21.26
N ALA A 303 -25.89 6.55 20.18
CA ALA A 303 -25.35 5.38 19.48
C ALA A 303 -23.81 5.34 19.46
N ALA A 304 -23.16 6.14 20.30
CA ALA A 304 -21.73 6.06 20.52
C ALA A 304 -21.40 5.23 21.77
N PHE A 305 -20.20 4.68 21.81
CA PHE A 305 -19.68 3.97 22.97
C PHE A 305 -18.15 4.01 22.99
N THR A 306 -17.59 3.77 24.17
CA THR A 306 -16.15 3.81 24.38
C THR A 306 -15.57 2.40 24.48
N LEU A 307 -14.39 2.25 23.89
CA LEU A 307 -13.53 1.08 24.02
C LEU A 307 -12.12 1.57 24.38
N HIS A 308 -11.35 0.73 25.06
CA HIS A 308 -9.95 1.00 25.30
C HIS A 308 -9.11 -0.26 25.25
N PHE A 309 -7.81 -0.07 25.02
CA PHE A 309 -6.81 -1.10 25.26
C PHE A 309 -6.14 -0.84 26.61
N ASP A 310 -6.19 -1.84 27.47
CA ASP A 310 -5.51 -1.83 28.76
C ASP A 310 -4.00 -2.08 28.61
N VAL A 311 -3.28 -1.54 29.58
CA VAL A 311 -1.84 -1.70 29.73
C VAL A 311 -1.56 -1.92 31.21
N ASP A 312 -0.91 -3.03 31.52
CA ASP A 312 -0.47 -3.32 32.88
C ASP A 312 1.02 -2.98 33.04
N GLN A 313 1.40 -2.78 34.30
CA GLN A 313 2.79 -2.62 34.70
C GLN A 313 3.18 -3.78 35.61
N GLU A 314 4.07 -4.65 35.12
CA GLU A 314 4.62 -5.76 35.89
C GLU A 314 6.14 -5.55 36.04
N ASP A 315 6.64 -5.59 37.28
CA ASP A 315 8.07 -5.46 37.62
C ASP A 315 8.79 -4.23 37.01
N GLY A 316 8.05 -3.15 36.72
CA GLY A 316 8.58 -1.92 36.12
C GLY A 316 8.61 -1.93 34.58
N GLU A 317 8.20 -3.02 33.94
CA GLU A 317 8.00 -3.12 32.50
C GLU A 317 6.53 -2.89 32.12
N VAL A 318 6.30 -2.25 30.98
CA VAL A 318 4.97 -1.98 30.44
C VAL A 318 4.55 -3.16 29.57
N VAL A 319 3.47 -3.85 29.95
CA VAL A 319 2.94 -5.02 29.24
C VAL A 319 1.65 -4.63 28.52
N PHE A 320 1.65 -4.83 27.20
CA PHE A 320 0.47 -4.59 26.37
C PHE A 320 -0.31 -5.90 26.20
N HIS A 321 -1.51 -5.98 26.77
CA HIS A 321 -2.36 -7.18 26.67
C HIS A 321 -2.98 -7.35 25.29
N HIS A 322 -3.08 -6.27 24.51
CA HIS A 322 -3.72 -6.26 23.18
C HIS A 322 -5.17 -6.74 23.20
N GLU A 323 -5.81 -6.75 24.37
CA GLU A 323 -7.23 -7.04 24.56
C GLU A 323 -8.00 -5.71 24.63
N ILE A 324 -9.13 -5.64 23.94
CA ILE A 324 -10.01 -4.47 23.91
C ILE A 324 -11.13 -4.62 24.93
N THR A 325 -11.26 -3.62 25.81
CA THR A 325 -12.23 -3.60 26.91
C THR A 325 -13.25 -2.48 26.70
N PRO A 326 -14.53 -2.66 27.06
CA PRO A 326 -15.51 -1.57 27.10
C PRO A 326 -15.15 -0.48 28.13
N GLY A 327 -15.45 0.77 27.81
CA GLY A 327 -15.23 1.93 28.67
C GLY A 327 -14.08 2.82 28.19
N ALA A 328 -13.87 3.94 28.88
CA ALA A 328 -12.75 4.85 28.66
C ALA A 328 -11.52 4.40 29.45
N ALA A 329 -10.32 4.61 28.88
CA ALA A 329 -9.07 4.37 29.60
C ALA A 329 -8.94 5.33 30.81
N THR A 330 -8.52 4.82 31.96
CA THR A 330 -8.41 5.58 33.22
C THR A 330 -7.11 6.40 33.38
N GLY A 331 -6.18 6.37 32.41
CA GLY A 331 -4.93 7.14 32.51
C GLY A 331 -4.09 7.15 31.24
N SER A 332 -3.17 8.12 31.17
CA SER A 332 -2.16 8.25 30.11
C SER A 332 -0.83 7.63 30.54
N TYR A 333 -0.39 6.61 29.82
CA TYR A 333 0.83 5.83 30.14
C TYR A 333 2.08 6.35 29.42
N GLY A 334 2.04 7.59 28.92
CA GLY A 334 3.12 8.14 28.07
C GLY A 334 4.47 8.20 28.77
N VAL A 335 4.48 8.52 30.07
CA VAL A 335 5.70 8.64 30.88
C VAL A 335 6.26 7.26 31.25
N GLU A 336 5.38 6.28 31.44
CA GLU A 336 5.70 4.88 31.72
C GLU A 336 6.32 4.23 30.48
N VAL A 337 5.77 4.49 29.29
CA VAL A 337 6.37 4.05 28.02
C VAL A 337 7.74 4.68 27.80
N ALA A 338 7.93 5.96 28.14
CA ALA A 338 9.25 6.61 28.08
C ALA A 338 10.27 5.92 29.02
N THR A 339 9.82 5.51 30.21
CA THR A 339 10.64 4.73 31.16
C THR A 339 11.09 3.41 30.55
N ALA A 340 10.15 2.64 29.98
CA ALA A 340 10.44 1.36 29.31
C ALA A 340 11.35 1.52 28.08
N ALA A 341 11.27 2.66 27.38
CA ALA A 341 12.16 3.00 26.27
C ALA A 341 13.59 3.39 26.69
N GLY A 342 13.88 3.44 28.00
CA GLY A 342 15.19 3.78 28.54
C GLY A 342 15.49 5.28 28.56
N VAL A 343 14.46 6.14 28.59
CA VAL A 343 14.63 7.59 28.80
C VAL A 343 15.24 7.82 30.19
N PRO A 344 16.24 8.72 30.33
CA PRO A 344 16.91 8.95 31.61
C PRO A 344 15.95 9.27 32.76
N GLU A 345 16.19 8.68 33.94
CA GLU A 345 15.32 8.80 35.12
C GLU A 345 15.00 10.25 35.48
N ASN A 346 15.99 11.15 35.41
CA ASN A 346 15.79 12.56 35.72
C ASN A 346 14.84 13.29 34.75
N VAL A 347 14.72 12.81 33.50
CA VAL A 347 13.74 13.32 32.53
C VAL A 347 12.37 12.74 32.82
N VAL A 348 12.29 11.44 33.12
CA VAL A 348 11.05 10.75 33.50
C VAL A 348 10.44 11.37 34.76
N GLU A 349 11.23 11.55 35.83
CA GLU A 349 10.79 12.21 37.07
C GLU A 349 10.25 13.61 36.79
N ARG A 350 10.97 14.40 35.99
CA ARG A 350 10.51 15.74 35.62
C ARG A 350 9.22 15.72 34.81
N SER A 351 9.06 14.75 33.91
CA SER A 351 7.81 14.57 33.16
C SER A 351 6.64 14.21 34.08
N ARG A 352 6.84 13.35 35.10
CA ARG A 352 5.79 13.04 36.10
C ARG A 352 5.36 14.28 36.89
N GLU A 353 6.31 15.12 37.30
CA GLU A 353 6.01 16.38 38.00
C GLU A 353 5.15 17.33 37.14
N LEU A 354 5.45 17.43 35.84
CA LEU A 354 4.72 18.31 34.92
C LEU A 354 3.29 17.82 34.67
N VAL A 355 3.09 16.51 34.53
CA VAL A 355 1.75 15.91 34.35
C VAL A 355 0.90 16.11 35.60
N ALA A 356 1.46 15.87 36.79
CA ALA A 356 0.75 16.09 38.04
C ALA A 356 0.33 17.56 38.22
N ALA A 357 1.16 18.51 37.76
CA ALA A 357 0.84 19.94 37.84
C ALA A 357 -0.25 20.38 36.85
N SER A 358 -0.38 19.73 35.68
CA SER A 358 -1.46 20.02 34.74
C SER A 358 -2.82 19.47 35.18
N ASP A 359 -2.84 18.29 35.81
CA ASP A 359 -4.08 17.66 36.29
C ASP A 359 -4.70 18.44 37.47
N ASP A 360 -3.87 19.08 38.31
CA ASP A 360 -4.33 19.92 39.42
C ASP A 360 -5.00 21.22 38.91
N ASP A 361 -4.53 21.82 37.82
CA ASP A 361 -5.08 23.07 37.25
C ASP A 361 -6.48 22.86 36.63
N GLU A 362 -6.75 21.69 36.03
CA GLU A 362 -8.08 21.34 35.49
C GLU A 362 -9.13 21.13 36.60
N SER A 363 -8.72 20.69 37.80
CA SER A 363 -9.63 20.42 38.93
C SER A 363 -10.14 21.67 39.67
N THR A 364 -9.50 22.83 39.50
CA THR A 364 -9.80 24.06 40.27
C THR A 364 -10.83 25.00 39.64
N THR A 365 -11.37 24.69 38.45
CA THR A 365 -12.24 25.64 37.72
C THR A 365 -13.74 25.46 38.00
N ASP A 366 -14.16 24.41 38.73
CA ASP A 366 -15.58 24.01 38.80
C ASP A 366 -16.24 24.13 40.19
N SER A 367 -15.89 25.16 40.98
CA SER A 367 -16.66 25.47 42.19
C SER A 367 -16.61 26.94 42.62
N SER A 368 -17.58 27.76 42.18
CA SER A 368 -18.26 28.76 43.04
C SER A 368 -19.30 29.58 42.27
N GLU A 369 -20.57 29.17 42.35
CA GLU A 369 -21.72 30.07 42.20
C GLU A 369 -22.62 29.96 43.44
N ASP A 370 -22.82 31.12 44.10
CA ASP A 370 -24.03 31.59 44.81
C ASP A 370 -23.68 32.42 46.08
N THR A 371 -23.79 33.76 46.02
CA THR A 371 -24.90 34.52 46.65
C THR A 371 -24.82 36.03 46.42
N ASP A 372 -26.02 36.60 46.32
CA ASP A 372 -26.45 37.92 45.84
C ASP A 372 -26.26 39.14 46.78
N ALA A 373 -26.31 40.33 46.15
CA ALA A 373 -26.87 41.63 46.57
C ALA A 373 -26.12 42.60 47.54
N ASP A 374 -25.62 43.74 47.01
CA ASP A 374 -26.33 45.04 46.87
C ASP A 374 -25.40 46.30 46.92
N ALA A 375 -25.85 47.37 46.24
CA ALA A 375 -25.40 48.78 46.22
C ALA A 375 -24.26 49.24 45.26
N ALA A 376 -24.69 49.89 44.15
CA ALA A 376 -23.90 50.80 43.30
C ALA A 376 -23.96 52.26 43.79
N PRO A 377 -22.95 53.11 43.50
CA PRO A 377 -23.01 53.92 42.26
C PRO A 377 -21.66 54.09 41.50
N GLU A 378 -21.78 54.37 40.20
CA GLU A 378 -20.75 54.58 39.16
C GLU A 378 -20.03 55.97 39.19
N PRO A 379 -19.13 56.33 38.23
CA PRO A 379 -18.30 55.52 37.30
C PRO A 379 -16.80 55.83 37.45
N ASN A 380 -15.91 54.87 37.20
CA ASN A 380 -14.52 55.22 36.90
C ASN A 380 -13.88 54.28 35.87
N GLU A 381 -13.13 54.92 35.00
CA GLU A 381 -12.58 54.43 33.74
C GLU A 381 -11.70 53.19 33.88
N VAL A 382 -11.85 52.29 32.91
CA VAL A 382 -11.15 51.02 32.79
C VAL A 382 -9.72 51.27 32.32
N THR A 383 -8.75 51.04 33.21
CA THR A 383 -7.34 50.87 32.89
C THR A 383 -7.06 49.38 32.72
N GLN A 384 -6.90 48.91 31.48
CA GLN A 384 -6.31 47.60 31.19
C GLN A 384 -4.79 47.75 31.12
N SER A 385 -4.10 47.09 32.04
CA SER A 385 -2.71 46.64 31.87
C SER A 385 -2.73 45.13 31.65
N PRO A 386 -2.01 44.59 30.66
CA PRO A 386 -1.53 43.22 30.72
C PRO A 386 -0.16 43.18 31.39
N ALA A 387 0.00 42.22 32.29
CA ALA A 387 1.25 41.85 32.93
C ALA A 387 2.06 40.90 32.02
N THR A 388 3.27 41.35 31.69
CA THR A 388 4.55 40.64 31.61
C THR A 388 4.60 39.16 31.17
N ALA A 389 5.15 38.96 29.97
CA ALA A 389 6.07 37.87 29.65
C ALA A 389 7.25 38.46 28.84
N ASP A 390 8.45 37.96 29.11
CA ASP A 390 9.75 38.41 28.60
C ASP A 390 9.79 38.76 27.09
N GLY A 391 10.29 39.95 26.79
CA GLY A 391 10.65 40.39 25.45
C GLY A 391 11.10 41.84 25.51
N GLY A 392 12.42 42.07 25.46
CA GLY A 392 13.01 43.41 25.56
C GLY A 392 12.36 44.40 24.61
N ASP A 393 12.14 45.62 25.09
CA ASP A 393 11.58 46.75 24.34
C ASP A 393 12.33 46.94 23.01
N VAL A 394 11.71 46.48 21.93
CA VAL A 394 12.06 46.88 20.57
C VAL A 394 11.55 48.32 20.44
N PRO A 395 12.37 49.32 20.06
CA PRO A 395 11.93 50.69 19.83
C PRO A 395 10.68 50.69 18.94
N THR A 396 9.63 51.36 19.42
CA THR A 396 8.27 51.32 18.85
C THR A 396 8.21 51.65 17.36
N ASP A 397 9.21 52.40 16.86
CA ASP A 397 9.35 52.75 15.44
C ASP A 397 9.67 51.54 14.55
N VAL A 398 10.50 50.59 15.02
CA VAL A 398 10.92 49.42 14.19
C VAL A 398 9.77 48.42 14.02
N ALA A 399 8.99 48.17 15.08
CA ALA A 399 7.84 47.27 15.01
C ALA A 399 6.69 47.83 14.15
N ALA A 400 6.57 49.16 14.06
CA ALA A 400 5.60 49.81 13.17
C ALA A 400 6.04 49.73 11.70
N GLU A 401 7.32 49.98 11.41
CA GLU A 401 7.87 49.89 10.05
C GLU A 401 7.83 48.46 9.50
N LEU A 402 8.11 47.45 10.33
CA LEU A 402 8.00 46.02 9.95
C LEU A 402 6.57 45.61 9.57
N ARG A 403 5.55 46.16 10.24
CA ARG A 403 4.14 45.87 9.90
C ARG A 403 3.68 46.58 8.63
N ALA A 404 4.33 47.67 8.25
CA ALA A 404 4.00 48.45 7.05
C ALA A 404 4.68 47.93 5.77
N LEU A 405 5.60 46.97 5.90
CA LEU A 405 6.33 46.38 4.78
C LEU A 405 5.45 45.42 3.96
N ASP A 406 5.24 45.75 2.68
CA ASP A 406 4.55 44.87 1.73
C ASP A 406 5.54 43.90 1.07
N LEU A 407 5.68 42.73 1.70
CA LEU A 407 6.58 41.66 1.25
C LEU A 407 6.22 41.10 -0.14
N ALA A 408 4.98 41.28 -0.62
CA ALA A 408 4.56 40.76 -1.92
C ALA A 408 5.19 41.53 -3.11
N HIS A 409 5.70 42.74 -2.87
CA HIS A 409 6.22 43.63 -3.91
C HIS A 409 7.72 43.92 -3.77
N LEU A 410 8.43 43.24 -2.86
CA LEU A 410 9.86 43.38 -2.69
C LEU A 410 10.62 42.25 -3.39
N THR A 411 11.70 42.59 -4.09
CA THR A 411 12.65 41.57 -4.53
C THR A 411 13.44 41.04 -3.33
N PRO A 412 13.96 39.79 -3.38
CA PRO A 412 14.68 39.21 -2.24
C PRO A 412 15.87 40.04 -1.74
N VAL A 413 16.53 40.80 -2.62
CA VAL A 413 17.66 41.67 -2.27
C VAL A 413 17.18 42.94 -1.56
N GLU A 414 16.05 43.50 -1.98
CA GLU A 414 15.45 44.68 -1.33
C GLU A 414 14.93 44.33 0.06
N ALA A 415 14.29 43.17 0.22
CA ALA A 415 13.85 42.68 1.53
C ALA A 415 15.03 42.48 2.50
N LEU A 416 16.14 41.91 2.04
CA LEU A 416 17.35 41.76 2.85
C LEU A 416 18.00 43.10 3.22
N THR A 417 17.99 44.06 2.30
CA THR A 417 18.53 45.40 2.54
C THR A 417 17.70 46.16 3.57
N GLU A 418 16.37 46.03 3.50
CA GLU A 418 15.47 46.71 4.44
C GLU A 418 15.53 46.08 5.84
N LEU A 419 15.64 44.75 5.92
CA LEU A 419 15.86 44.05 7.19
C LEU A 419 17.21 44.42 7.84
N ASP A 420 18.26 44.62 7.05
CA ASP A 420 19.56 45.09 7.56
C ASP A 420 19.47 46.53 8.10
N ARG A 421 18.73 47.41 7.40
CA ARG A 421 18.46 48.79 7.88
C ARG A 421 17.70 48.79 9.21
N LEU A 422 16.63 47.99 9.32
CA LEU A 422 15.84 47.90 10.55
C LEU A 422 16.64 47.29 11.71
N LYS A 423 17.57 46.38 11.41
CA LYS A 423 18.50 45.83 12.40
C LYS A 423 19.51 46.88 12.90
N GLN A 424 20.04 47.73 12.02
CA GLN A 424 20.94 48.82 12.43
C GLN A 424 20.22 49.84 13.32
N LEU A 425 18.95 50.13 13.07
CA LEU A 425 18.09 50.97 13.92
C LEU A 425 17.83 50.40 15.33
N LEU A 426 18.06 49.10 15.53
CA LEU A 426 17.99 48.44 16.84
C LEU A 426 19.33 48.45 17.58
N GLU A 427 20.43 48.73 16.89
CA GLU A 427 21.79 48.71 17.43
C GLU A 427 22.32 50.12 17.77
N GLU A 428 21.65 51.20 17.34
CA GLU A 428 21.84 52.60 17.79
C GLU A 428 20.95 52.93 19.00
#